data_AF-A0A9N8YYX6-F1
#
_entry.id   AF-A0A9N8YYX6-F1
#
_cell.length_a   1.000
_cell.length_b   1.000
_cell.length_c   1.000
_cell.angle_alpha   90.00
_cell.angle_beta   90.00
_cell.angle_gamma   90.00
#
_symmetry.space_group_name_H-M   'P 1'
#
loop_
_entity.id
_entity.type
_entity.pdbx_description
1 polymer ?
#
loop_
_entity_poly.entity_id
_entity_poly.type
_entity_poly.pdbx_seq_one_letter_code
_entity_poly.pdbx_strand_id
1 'polypeptide(L)'
;MPRQPKRRVEETTKGYYYKKRKADQINPSEDSQSANMEMPVTGKITKKSKREKKASIFSPNTPLPPSIAKYINMNSHLKGVDHGRLNPMGKLEIELDRAVTKGDLELATKLSEEISLKNYEHVVQEAIERKEYYEAKLKEEERKANKRGRKLKWGFESKRRWETKSNM
;
A
#
# COMPACT_ATOMS: atom_id res chain seq x y z
N MET A 1 -1.44 42.59 49.15
CA MET A 1 -1.90 41.20 48.96
C MET A 1 -2.32 40.99 47.50
N PRO A 2 -1.43 40.56 46.58
CA PRO A 2 -1.81 40.30 45.19
C PRO A 2 -2.33 38.86 45.00
N ARG A 3 -3.52 38.74 44.42
CA ARG A 3 -4.18 37.47 44.04
C ARG A 3 -3.45 36.83 42.85
N GLN A 4 -3.09 35.55 42.97
CA GLN A 4 -2.54 34.74 41.89
C GLN A 4 -3.61 34.43 40.82
N PRO A 5 -3.28 34.45 39.52
CA PRO A 5 -4.21 34.08 38.47
C PRO A 5 -4.38 32.55 38.37
N LYS A 6 -5.63 32.08 38.42
CA LYS A 6 -6.01 30.67 38.25
C LYS A 6 -5.76 30.24 36.79
N ARG A 7 -4.91 29.23 36.59
CA ARG A 7 -4.72 28.56 35.29
C ARG A 7 -6.03 27.83 34.92
N ARG A 8 -6.63 28.21 33.79
CA ARG A 8 -7.73 27.49 33.15
C ARG A 8 -7.13 26.31 32.38
N VAL A 9 -7.43 25.08 32.80
CA VAL A 9 -7.12 23.85 32.06
C VAL A 9 -8.29 23.62 31.09
N GLU A 10 -8.04 23.73 29.80
CA GLU A 10 -9.00 23.35 28.76
C GLU A 10 -8.68 21.92 28.32
N GLU A 11 -9.45 20.95 28.82
CA GLU A 11 -9.44 19.57 28.36
C GLU A 11 -10.16 19.49 27.01
N THR A 12 -9.39 19.35 25.92
CA THR A 12 -9.98 19.09 24.60
C THR A 12 -10.19 17.59 24.40
N THR A 13 -11.34 17.06 24.81
CA THR A 13 -11.82 15.74 24.36
C THR A 13 -12.25 15.84 22.89
N LYS A 14 -11.36 15.51 21.95
CA LYS A 14 -11.71 15.38 20.53
C LYS A 14 -12.44 14.05 20.28
N GLY A 15 -13.77 14.09 20.31
CA GLY A 15 -14.63 13.01 19.86
C GLY A 15 -14.53 12.82 18.34
N TYR A 16 -14.22 11.59 17.92
CA TYR A 16 -14.22 11.17 16.53
C TYR A 16 -15.67 10.98 16.04
N TYR A 17 -16.17 11.91 15.23
CA TYR A 17 -17.46 11.76 14.55
C TYR A 17 -17.28 11.03 13.21
N TYR A 18 -17.74 9.77 13.14
CA TYR A 18 -17.92 9.04 11.89
C TYR A 18 -19.18 9.54 11.16
N LYS A 19 -19.02 10.17 9.99
CA LYS A 19 -20.12 10.53 9.09
C LYS A 19 -20.59 9.28 8.32
N LYS A 20 -21.76 8.72 8.68
CA LYS A 20 -22.52 7.78 7.84
C LYS A 20 -23.06 8.52 6.61
N ARG A 21 -22.71 8.06 5.40
CA ARG A 21 -23.37 8.48 4.17
C ARG A 21 -24.74 7.79 4.10
N LYS A 22 -25.81 8.57 3.93
CA LYS A 22 -27.15 8.05 3.61
C LYS A 22 -27.08 7.39 2.23
N ALA A 23 -27.61 6.17 2.14
CA ALA A 23 -27.92 5.53 0.87
C ALA A 23 -29.25 6.13 0.37
N ASP A 24 -29.26 6.66 -0.85
CA ASP A 24 -30.47 7.14 -1.50
C ASP A 24 -31.36 5.92 -1.83
N GLN A 25 -32.55 5.91 -1.25
CA GLN A 25 -33.60 4.96 -1.63
C GLN A 25 -34.23 5.45 -2.93
N ILE A 26 -33.99 4.71 -4.01
CA ILE A 26 -34.70 4.86 -5.27
C ILE A 26 -35.99 4.04 -5.12
N ASN A 27 -37.13 4.72 -5.01
CA ASN A 27 -38.44 4.07 -5.06
C ASN A 27 -38.71 3.60 -6.50
N PRO A 28 -39.16 2.36 -6.73
CA PRO A 28 -39.65 1.93 -8.03
C PRO A 28 -41.07 2.46 -8.23
N SER A 29 -41.27 3.25 -9.29
CA SER A 29 -42.60 3.64 -9.77
C SER A 29 -43.24 2.44 -10.47
N GLU A 30 -44.38 2.00 -9.95
CA GLU A 30 -45.30 1.06 -10.58
C GLU A 30 -45.99 1.76 -11.74
N ASP A 31 -45.82 1.26 -12.95
CA ASP A 31 -46.79 1.39 -14.03
C ASP A 31 -46.65 0.17 -14.94
N SER A 32 -47.74 -0.58 -15.06
CA SER A 32 -47.84 -1.86 -15.72
C SER A 32 -48.48 -1.67 -17.09
N GLN A 33 -47.76 -1.97 -18.17
CA GLN A 33 -48.37 -2.34 -19.46
C GLN A 33 -47.54 -3.43 -20.16
N SER A 34 -48.30 -4.43 -20.60
CA SER A 34 -47.93 -5.72 -21.18
C SER A 34 -47.41 -5.65 -22.61
N ALA A 35 -46.35 -6.40 -22.93
CA ALA A 35 -46.14 -7.00 -24.25
C ALA A 35 -45.16 -8.17 -24.15
N ASN A 36 -45.65 -9.38 -24.44
CA ASN A 36 -44.84 -10.58 -24.61
C ASN A 36 -43.96 -10.46 -25.85
N MET A 37 -42.64 -10.55 -25.69
CA MET A 37 -41.73 -11.07 -26.71
C MET A 37 -40.58 -11.81 -26.01
N GLU A 38 -40.54 -13.12 -26.20
CA GLU A 38 -39.45 -13.99 -25.79
C GLU A 38 -38.18 -13.60 -26.55
N MET A 39 -37.06 -13.43 -25.82
CA MET A 39 -35.74 -13.20 -26.40
C MET A 39 -34.73 -14.22 -25.84
N PRO A 40 -33.82 -14.74 -26.69
CA PRO A 40 -33.03 -15.93 -26.41
C PRO A 40 -31.92 -15.73 -25.37
N VAL A 41 -31.78 -16.76 -24.55
CA VAL A 41 -30.71 -16.98 -23.56
C VAL A 41 -29.35 -16.92 -24.25
N THR A 42 -28.61 -15.83 -24.02
CA THR A 42 -27.20 -15.72 -24.43
C THR A 42 -26.31 -16.23 -23.30
N GLY A 43 -25.44 -17.18 -23.67
CA GLY A 43 -24.71 -18.06 -22.76
C GLY A 43 -23.75 -17.34 -21.81
N LYS A 44 -23.61 -17.94 -20.63
CA LYS A 44 -22.58 -17.62 -19.64
C LYS A 44 -21.20 -17.82 -20.26
N ILE A 45 -20.52 -16.75 -20.65
CA ILE A 45 -19.09 -16.79 -20.96
C ILE A 45 -18.33 -16.85 -19.63
N THR A 46 -18.10 -18.06 -19.14
CA THR A 46 -17.11 -18.27 -18.08
C THR A 46 -15.72 -18.03 -18.67
N LYS A 47 -15.21 -16.81 -18.53
CA LYS A 47 -13.79 -16.52 -18.80
C LYS A 47 -12.97 -17.29 -17.76
N LYS A 48 -12.55 -18.50 -18.10
CA LYS A 48 -11.46 -19.19 -17.39
C LYS A 48 -10.21 -18.33 -17.61
N SER A 49 -9.93 -17.46 -16.64
CA SER A 49 -8.64 -16.79 -16.53
C SER A 49 -7.57 -17.88 -16.49
N LYS A 50 -6.87 -18.04 -17.59
CA LYS A 50 -5.67 -18.86 -17.67
C LYS A 50 -4.66 -18.15 -16.77
N ARG A 51 -4.53 -18.60 -15.52
CA ARG A 51 -3.51 -18.14 -14.59
C ARG A 51 -2.19 -18.63 -15.17
N GLU A 52 -1.59 -17.83 -16.04
CA GLU A 52 -0.27 -18.09 -16.56
C GLU A 52 0.65 -18.27 -15.37
N LYS A 53 1.16 -19.48 -15.20
CA LYS A 53 2.21 -19.79 -14.25
C LYS A 53 3.41 -18.97 -14.71
N LYS A 54 3.57 -17.76 -14.20
CA LYS A 54 4.81 -17.01 -14.36
C LYS A 54 5.88 -17.94 -13.80
N ALA A 55 6.76 -18.40 -14.67
CA ALA A 55 7.83 -19.31 -14.32
C ALA A 55 8.56 -18.73 -13.09
N SER A 56 9.05 -19.62 -12.24
CA SER A 56 9.98 -19.34 -11.15
C SER A 56 11.26 -18.71 -11.73
N ILE A 57 11.20 -17.43 -12.10
CA ILE A 57 12.32 -16.67 -12.68
C ILE A 57 13.38 -16.39 -11.59
N PHE A 58 13.02 -16.55 -10.31
CA PHE A 58 13.87 -16.25 -9.18
C PHE A 58 14.39 -17.54 -8.54
N SER A 59 15.51 -18.03 -9.08
CA SER A 59 16.33 -19.02 -8.37
C SER A 59 17.30 -18.29 -7.43
N PRO A 60 17.60 -18.85 -6.24
CA PRO A 60 18.62 -18.30 -5.35
C PRO A 60 20.03 -18.32 -5.97
N ASN A 61 20.28 -19.21 -6.93
CA ASN A 61 21.60 -19.38 -7.56
C ASN A 61 21.85 -18.39 -8.70
N THR A 62 20.79 -17.78 -9.23
CA THR A 62 20.89 -16.79 -10.31
C THR A 62 20.95 -15.37 -9.74
N PRO A 63 21.92 -14.55 -10.16
CA PRO A 63 21.98 -13.15 -9.75
C PRO A 63 20.73 -12.38 -10.15
N LEU A 64 20.27 -11.51 -9.26
CA LEU A 64 19.10 -10.68 -9.50
C LEU A 64 19.43 -9.50 -10.41
N PRO A 65 18.46 -9.03 -11.21
CA PRO A 65 18.68 -7.85 -12.03
C PRO A 65 19.03 -6.66 -11.12
N PRO A 66 20.02 -5.82 -11.51
CA PRO A 66 20.53 -4.74 -10.67
C PRO A 66 19.44 -3.73 -10.30
N SER A 67 18.41 -3.60 -11.13
CA SER A 67 17.25 -2.74 -10.89
C SER A 67 16.39 -3.18 -9.71
N ILE A 68 16.37 -4.46 -9.36
CA ILE A 68 15.62 -5.00 -8.20
C ILE A 68 16.56 -5.16 -7.00
N ALA A 69 17.81 -5.56 -7.24
CA ALA A 69 18.81 -5.79 -6.20
C ALA A 69 18.99 -4.58 -5.26
N LYS A 70 18.93 -3.36 -5.79
CA LYS A 70 18.99 -2.12 -4.99
C LYS A 70 17.88 -2.01 -3.94
N TYR A 71 16.72 -2.59 -4.19
CA TYR A 71 15.54 -2.51 -3.32
C TYR A 71 15.42 -3.64 -2.32
N ILE A 72 16.34 -4.62 -2.37
CA ILE A 72 16.43 -5.70 -1.40
C ILE A 72 16.95 -5.13 -0.08
N ASN A 73 16.31 -5.52 1.04
CA ASN A 73 16.66 -5.09 2.40
C ASN A 73 16.61 -3.57 2.65
N MET A 74 16.07 -2.76 1.72
CA MET A 74 15.83 -1.35 1.96
C MET A 74 14.89 -1.17 3.16
N ASN A 75 15.28 -0.32 4.11
CA ASN A 75 14.54 -0.06 5.35
C ASN A 75 14.37 -1.28 6.26
N SER A 76 15.28 -2.27 6.21
CA SER A 76 15.26 -3.41 7.15
C SER A 76 15.26 -2.97 8.62
N HIS A 77 16.01 -1.92 8.95
CA HIS A 77 16.10 -1.33 10.29
C HIS A 77 14.81 -0.65 10.79
N LEU A 78 13.86 -0.36 9.89
CA LEU A 78 12.54 0.16 10.27
C LEU A 78 11.55 -0.95 10.61
N LYS A 79 11.88 -2.21 10.27
CA LYS A 79 11.13 -3.36 10.77
C LYS A 79 11.40 -3.43 12.28
N GLY A 80 10.34 -3.46 13.08
CA GLY A 80 10.45 -3.61 14.52
C GLY A 80 11.21 -4.88 14.89
N VAL A 81 11.77 -4.92 16.10
CA VAL A 81 12.31 -6.16 16.65
C VAL A 81 11.13 -7.00 17.14
N ASP A 82 11.06 -8.25 16.70
CA ASP A 82 10.07 -9.19 17.22
C ASP A 82 10.35 -9.39 18.73
N HIS A 83 9.42 -8.96 19.57
CA HIS A 83 9.55 -8.99 21.03
C HIS A 83 9.41 -10.41 21.63
N GLY A 84 9.87 -11.44 20.92
CA GLY A 84 9.95 -12.82 21.41
C GLY A 84 8.61 -13.55 21.52
N ARG A 85 7.49 -12.95 21.11
CA ARG A 85 6.28 -13.74 20.86
C ARG A 85 6.55 -14.59 19.63
N LEU A 86 6.68 -15.91 19.81
CA LEU A 86 6.83 -16.83 18.70
C LEU A 86 5.70 -16.56 17.70
N ASN A 87 6.08 -16.09 16.51
CA ASN A 87 5.16 -16.04 15.39
C ASN A 87 4.62 -17.48 15.22
N PRO A 88 3.30 -17.68 15.02
CA PRO A 88 2.78 -19.04 14.88
C PRO A 88 3.51 -19.73 13.74
N MET A 89 4.03 -20.93 14.02
CA MET A 89 4.80 -21.70 13.04
C MET A 89 3.94 -21.97 11.79
N GLY A 90 4.56 -21.82 10.63
CA GLY A 90 3.95 -22.16 9.35
C GLY A 90 3.72 -23.67 9.24
N LYS A 91 2.86 -24.07 8.29
CA LYS A 91 2.58 -25.50 8.03
C LYS A 91 3.85 -26.29 7.68
N LEU A 92 4.72 -25.72 6.84
CA LEU A 92 5.98 -26.35 6.45
C LEU A 92 6.96 -26.48 7.62
N GLU A 93 6.99 -25.50 8.52
CA GLU A 93 7.84 -25.53 9.72
C GLU A 93 7.36 -26.61 10.68
N ILE A 94 6.04 -26.74 10.87
CA ILE A 94 5.46 -27.83 11.67
C ILE A 94 5.77 -29.21 11.05
N GLU A 95 5.71 -29.33 9.72
CA GLU A 95 6.06 -30.56 9.02
C GLU A 95 7.56 -30.88 9.12
N LEU A 96 8.41 -29.85 9.09
CA LEU A 96 9.85 -29.97 9.28
C LEU A 96 10.15 -30.51 10.69
N ASP A 97 9.56 -29.91 11.73
CA ASP A 97 9.70 -30.39 13.11
C ASP A 97 9.23 -31.85 13.25
N ARG A 98 8.11 -32.21 12.61
CA ARG A 98 7.63 -33.59 12.58
C ARG A 98 8.60 -34.54 11.90
N ALA A 99 9.23 -34.15 10.79
CA ALA A 99 10.23 -34.97 10.11
C ALA A 99 11.49 -35.16 10.96
N VAL A 100 11.95 -34.09 11.62
CA VAL A 100 13.11 -34.14 12.53
C VAL A 100 12.84 -35.05 13.73
N THR A 101 11.67 -34.94 14.37
CA THR A 101 11.30 -35.82 15.51
C THR A 101 11.18 -37.30 15.13
N LYS A 102 10.81 -37.59 13.87
CA LYS A 102 10.76 -38.95 13.34
C LYS A 102 12.14 -39.48 12.92
N GLY A 103 13.12 -38.60 12.72
CA GLY A 103 14.46 -38.94 12.22
C GLY A 103 14.57 -39.02 10.69
N ASP A 104 13.55 -38.58 9.95
CA ASP A 104 13.54 -38.60 8.48
C ASP A 104 14.32 -37.40 7.89
N LEU A 105 15.65 -37.51 7.87
CA LEU A 105 16.53 -36.42 7.46
C LEU A 105 16.34 -35.99 6.00
N GLU A 106 16.12 -36.94 5.08
CA GLU A 106 15.88 -36.68 3.65
C GLU A 106 14.62 -35.86 3.37
N LEU A 107 13.62 -35.97 4.24
CA LEU A 107 12.39 -35.20 4.14
C LEU A 107 12.62 -33.81 4.72
N ALA A 108 13.28 -33.74 5.89
CA ALA A 108 13.61 -32.48 6.55
C ALA A 108 14.46 -31.56 5.65
N THR A 109 15.45 -32.10 4.94
CA THR A 109 16.28 -31.31 4.00
C THR A 109 15.43 -30.69 2.89
N LYS A 110 14.56 -31.47 2.25
CA LYS A 110 13.66 -30.99 1.19
C LYS A 110 12.71 -29.89 1.68
N LEU A 111 12.13 -30.05 2.88
CA LEU A 111 11.28 -29.03 3.48
C LEU A 111 12.05 -27.75 3.79
N SER A 112 13.28 -27.88 4.30
CA SER A 112 14.15 -26.73 4.56
C SER A 112 14.51 -25.96 3.27
N GLU A 113 14.80 -26.67 2.18
CA GLU A 113 15.02 -26.07 0.86
C GLU A 113 13.76 -25.33 0.38
N GLU A 114 12.58 -25.92 0.51
CA GLU A 114 11.32 -25.28 0.12
C GLU A 114 11.02 -24.01 0.94
N ILE A 115 11.23 -24.06 2.26
CA ILE A 115 11.09 -22.88 3.14
C ILE A 115 12.05 -21.78 2.70
N SER A 116 13.30 -22.13 2.40
CA SER A 116 14.32 -21.19 1.94
C SER A 116 13.93 -20.53 0.62
N LEU A 117 13.40 -21.31 -0.33
CA LEU A 117 12.91 -20.80 -1.61
C LEU A 117 11.73 -19.84 -1.43
N LYS A 118 10.74 -20.18 -0.59
CA LYS A 118 9.60 -19.31 -0.32
C LYS A 118 10.00 -17.99 0.35
N ASN A 119 10.94 -18.06 1.29
CA ASN A 119 11.47 -16.86 1.95
C ASN A 119 12.20 -15.96 0.95
N TYR A 120 12.97 -16.55 0.04
CA TYR A 120 13.64 -15.82 -1.04
C TYR A 120 12.63 -15.16 -1.99
N GLU A 121 11.61 -15.90 -2.45
CA GLU A 121 10.53 -15.35 -3.28
C GLU A 121 9.82 -14.18 -2.59
N HIS A 122 9.57 -14.28 -1.30
CA HIS A 122 8.97 -13.21 -0.52
C HIS A 122 9.85 -11.95 -0.49
N VAL A 123 11.16 -12.09 -0.25
CA VAL A 123 12.11 -10.96 -0.27
C VAL A 123 12.14 -10.27 -1.63
N VAL A 124 12.09 -11.05 -2.70
CA VAL A 124 12.07 -10.56 -4.07
C VAL A 124 10.79 -9.79 -4.37
N GLN A 125 9.64 -10.36 -3.99
CA GLN A 125 8.34 -9.75 -4.20
C GLN A 125 8.27 -8.41 -3.45
N GLU A 126 8.73 -8.38 -2.21
CA GLU A 126 8.81 -7.15 -1.41
C GLU A 126 9.73 -6.09 -2.06
N ALA A 127 10.82 -6.51 -2.73
CA ALA A 127 11.70 -5.61 -3.47
C ALA A 127 11.02 -5.04 -4.74
N ILE A 128 10.23 -5.85 -5.44
CA ILE A 128 9.42 -5.41 -6.60
C ILE A 128 8.39 -4.37 -6.17
N GLU A 129 7.64 -4.65 -5.10
CA GLU A 129 6.63 -3.74 -4.56
C GLU A 129 7.23 -2.39 -4.13
N ARG A 130 8.41 -2.42 -3.50
CA ARG A 130 9.15 -1.19 -3.15
C ARG A 130 9.52 -0.38 -4.38
N LYS A 131 10.02 -1.03 -5.43
CA LYS A 131 10.38 -0.37 -6.69
C LYS A 131 9.17 0.29 -7.32
N GLU A 132 8.06 -0.43 -7.44
CA GLU A 132 6.81 0.09 -8.00
C GLU A 132 6.28 1.28 -7.20
N TYR A 133 6.34 1.20 -5.87
CA TYR A 133 5.94 2.30 -4.99
C TYR A 133 6.83 3.54 -5.19
N TYR A 134 8.15 3.37 -5.30
CA TYR A 134 9.08 4.47 -5.54
C TYR A 134 8.80 5.17 -6.89
N GLU A 135 8.62 4.39 -7.95
CA GLU A 135 8.27 4.93 -9.28
C GLU A 135 6.91 5.64 -9.28
N ALA A 136 5.91 5.06 -8.60
CA ALA A 136 4.60 5.67 -8.45
C ALA A 136 4.67 6.99 -7.66
N LYS A 137 5.48 7.05 -6.60
CA LYS A 137 5.71 8.28 -5.84
C LYS A 137 6.37 9.36 -6.68
N LEU A 138 7.40 9.03 -7.43
CA LEU A 138 8.10 9.96 -8.31
C LEU A 138 7.16 10.56 -9.36
N LYS A 139 6.35 9.72 -10.01
CA LYS A 139 5.32 10.17 -10.98
C LYS A 139 4.26 11.06 -10.33
N GLU A 140 3.85 10.75 -9.10
CA GLU A 140 2.88 11.58 -8.38
C GLU A 140 3.45 12.95 -8.00
N GLU A 141 4.72 13.00 -7.60
CA GLU A 141 5.43 14.24 -7.31
C GLU A 141 5.61 15.11 -8.56
N GLU A 142 5.98 14.51 -9.68
CA GLU A 142 6.05 15.18 -10.98
C GLU A 142 4.68 15.74 -11.40
N ARG A 143 3.62 14.93 -11.27
CA ARG A 143 2.24 15.39 -11.53
C ARG A 143 1.84 16.55 -10.63
N LYS A 144 2.22 16.52 -9.35
CA LYS A 144 1.98 17.63 -8.41
C LYS A 144 2.80 18.86 -8.76
N ALA A 145 4.06 18.71 -9.17
CA ALA A 145 4.91 19.82 -9.61
C ALA A 145 4.32 20.49 -10.85
N ASN A 146 3.89 19.70 -11.83
CA ASN A 146 3.22 20.21 -13.04
C ASN A 146 1.91 20.93 -12.72
N LYS A 147 1.10 20.40 -11.78
CA LYS A 147 -0.14 21.05 -11.33
C LYS A 147 0.10 22.33 -10.52
N ARG A 148 1.18 22.42 -9.73
CA ARG A 148 1.49 23.60 -8.92
C ARG A 148 1.81 24.83 -9.77
N GLY A 149 2.07 24.66 -11.06
CA GLY A 149 2.40 25.74 -11.99
C GLY A 149 3.66 26.49 -11.59
N ARG A 150 4.13 27.41 -12.45
CA ARG A 150 5.16 28.37 -12.04
C ARG A 150 4.49 29.33 -11.04
N LYS A 151 5.07 29.52 -9.85
CA LYS A 151 4.64 30.58 -8.94
C LYS A 151 4.72 31.90 -9.72
N LEU A 152 3.58 32.50 -10.10
CA LEU A 152 3.58 33.84 -10.70
C LEU A 152 4.27 34.79 -9.69
N LYS A 153 5.02 35.78 -10.18
CA LYS A 153 5.72 36.78 -9.35
C LYS A 153 4.78 37.93 -8.92
N TRP A 154 3.53 37.64 -8.62
CA TRP A 154 2.52 38.61 -8.14
C TRP A 154 2.74 38.96 -6.65
N GLY A 155 4.00 39.05 -6.25
CA GLY A 155 4.36 39.71 -5.01
C GLY A 155 4.26 41.22 -5.21
N PHE A 156 3.85 41.93 -4.17
CA PHE A 156 4.00 43.37 -4.09
C PHE A 156 5.50 43.68 -4.02
N GLU A 157 6.08 44.18 -5.10
CA GLU A 157 7.42 44.77 -5.06
C GLU A 157 7.31 46.02 -4.18
N SER A 158 7.98 46.02 -3.03
CA SER A 158 7.89 47.13 -2.09
C SER A 158 8.57 48.34 -2.72
N LYS A 159 7.78 49.26 -3.28
CA LYS A 159 8.29 50.50 -3.87
C LYS A 159 9.17 51.22 -2.87
N ARG A 160 10.40 51.61 -3.25
CA ARG A 160 11.30 52.27 -2.32
C ARG A 160 10.78 53.68 -2.03
N ARG A 161 10.94 54.17 -0.79
CA ARG A 161 10.40 55.47 -0.32
C ARG A 161 10.72 56.67 -1.22
N TRP A 162 11.84 56.63 -1.94
CA TRP A 162 12.26 57.70 -2.86
C TRP A 162 11.53 57.67 -4.22
N GLU A 163 10.96 56.54 -4.63
CA GLU A 163 10.24 56.38 -5.90
C GLU A 163 8.76 56.79 -5.80
N THR A 164 8.21 56.91 -4.59
CA THR A 164 6.79 57.26 -4.35
C THR A 164 6.56 58.77 -4.29
N LYS A 165 7.61 59.59 -4.14
CA LYS A 165 7.50 61.02 -3.82
C LYS A 165 7.74 61.96 -5.01
N SER A 166 8.15 61.46 -6.18
CA SER A 166 8.48 62.29 -7.35
C SER A 166 7.38 62.29 -8.41
N ASN A 167 6.13 62.49 -8.01
CA ASN A 167 5.05 62.78 -8.95
C ASN A 167 4.01 63.70 -8.30
N MET A 168 4.45 64.92 -7.97
CA MET A 168 3.62 66.07 -7.63
C MET A 168 4.10 67.25 -8.47
#